data_AF-A0A3N5N1J3-F1
#
_entry.id   AF-A0A3N5N1J3-F1
#
_cell.length_a   1.000
_cell.length_b   1.000
_cell.length_c   1.000
_cell.angle_alpha   90.00
_cell.angle_beta   90.00
_cell.angle_gamma   90.00
#
_symmetry.space_group_name_H-M   'P 1'
#
loop_
_entity.id
_entity.type
_entity.pdbx_description
1 polymer ?
#
loop_
_entity_poly.entity_id
_entity_poly.type
_entity_poly.pdbx_seq_one_letter_code
_entity_poly.pdbx_strand_id
1 'polypeptide(L)'
;KGPETSGWSAQTKGDASRDVAILQPPPQGPLAPMPPSNLGPDEEGYSIDEIMAASAGFFGKVSANLGAVIEYLFQKSGRPSGYVLGTEGGGAFLAGVRYGSGTLYLRAGGSQKIYWHGPSLGTDVGAEGSKTLFLIYRLESPDQMYASFTGIDGSAYLVGGVGATLVTNGNVIMAPIRSGMGLRLGANIGYIRFTPKATWNPF
;
A
#
# COMPACT_ATOMS: atom_id res chain seq x y z
N LYS A 1 65.17 -4.18 21.73
CA LYS A 1 65.15 -3.66 23.12
C LYS A 1 63.70 -3.71 23.60
N GLY A 2 63.24 -4.86 24.09
CA GLY A 2 62.06 -4.93 24.98
C GLY A 2 62.46 -4.39 26.37
N PRO A 3 61.51 -4.07 27.28
CA PRO A 3 60.47 -4.96 27.82
C PRO A 3 59.08 -4.25 27.81
N GLU A 4 57.94 -4.80 28.24
CA GLU A 4 57.54 -5.10 29.63
C GLU A 4 56.28 -5.97 29.66
N THR A 5 56.23 -6.86 30.66
CA THR A 5 55.13 -7.76 30.99
C THR A 5 54.45 -7.29 32.28
N SER A 6 53.12 -7.22 32.29
CA SER A 6 52.24 -7.38 33.47
C SER A 6 50.82 -7.49 32.92
N GLY A 7 50.01 -8.54 33.13
CA GLY A 7 49.87 -9.37 34.31
C GLY A 7 48.42 -9.19 34.78
N TRP A 8 47.49 -10.03 34.30
CA TRP A 8 46.17 -10.21 34.92
C TRP A 8 45.68 -11.63 34.65
N SER A 9 45.58 -12.40 35.73
CA SER A 9 44.95 -13.72 35.81
C SER A 9 43.50 -13.55 36.26
N ALA A 10 42.55 -14.19 35.57
CA ALA A 10 41.18 -14.33 36.06
C ALA A 10 40.88 -15.82 36.28
N GLN A 11 40.74 -16.17 37.56
CA GLN A 11 40.24 -17.47 38.04
C GLN A 11 38.79 -17.68 37.59
N THR A 12 38.52 -18.72 36.80
CA THR A 12 37.18 -19.25 36.62
C THR A 12 36.92 -20.31 37.68
N LYS A 13 36.23 -19.92 38.76
CA LYS A 13 35.66 -20.85 39.73
C LYS A 13 34.32 -21.34 39.18
N GLY A 14 34.18 -22.66 39.08
CA GLY A 14 33.05 -23.30 38.43
C GLY A 14 31.80 -23.49 39.29
N ASP A 15 30.80 -23.99 38.58
CA ASP A 15 29.92 -25.12 38.90
C ASP A 15 28.42 -24.82 39.08
N ALA A 16 27.66 -25.77 38.53
CA ALA A 16 26.30 -26.18 38.84
C ALA A 16 25.10 -25.37 38.31
N SER A 17 24.61 -25.82 37.14
CA SER A 17 23.29 -26.42 36.94
C SER A 17 22.07 -25.82 37.67
N ARG A 18 21.12 -25.23 36.92
CA ARG A 18 19.75 -25.76 36.67
C ARG A 18 18.80 -24.69 36.09
N ASP A 19 17.76 -25.21 35.43
CA ASP A 19 16.50 -24.57 35.02
C ASP A 19 16.48 -23.84 33.66
N VAL A 20 16.22 -24.64 32.61
CA VAL A 20 15.63 -24.16 31.36
C VAL A 20 14.17 -23.77 31.65
N ALA A 21 13.95 -22.50 32.01
CA ALA A 21 12.61 -21.94 32.05
C ALA A 21 12.07 -21.85 30.62
N ILE A 22 11.04 -22.66 30.31
CA ILE A 22 10.24 -22.48 29.10
C ILE A 22 9.55 -21.11 29.22
N LEU A 23 10.05 -20.12 28.48
CA LEU A 23 9.42 -18.80 28.40
C LEU A 23 8.07 -18.95 27.69
N GLN A 24 6.98 -18.85 28.45
CA GLN A 24 5.66 -18.65 27.88
C GLN A 24 5.65 -17.33 27.09
N PRO A 25 5.08 -17.27 25.88
CA PRO A 25 4.88 -15.99 25.21
C PRO A 25 3.92 -15.13 26.05
N PRO A 26 4.18 -13.81 26.16
CA PRO A 26 3.37 -12.94 27.00
C PRO A 26 1.93 -12.83 26.47
N PRO A 27 0.94 -12.64 27.36
CA PRO A 27 -0.44 -12.41 26.95
C PRO A 27 -0.52 -11.13 26.11
N GLN A 28 -1.14 -11.22 24.92
CA GLN A 28 -1.37 -10.05 24.06
C GLN A 28 -2.46 -9.16 24.67
N GLY A 29 -2.04 -8.10 25.36
CA GLY A 29 -2.90 -6.98 25.73
C GLY A 29 -3.21 -6.06 24.52
N PRO A 30 -4.14 -5.10 24.67
CA PRO A 30 -4.49 -4.16 23.60
C PRO A 30 -3.24 -3.40 23.10
N LEU A 31 -3.07 -3.32 21.77
CA LEU A 31 -1.94 -2.66 21.11
C LEU A 31 -1.80 -1.20 21.56
N ALA A 32 -0.63 -0.83 22.08
CA ALA A 32 -0.27 0.55 22.37
C ALA A 32 -0.04 1.35 21.07
N PRO A 33 -0.29 2.67 21.05
CA PRO A 33 0.01 3.52 19.90
C PRO A 33 1.52 3.55 19.61
N MET A 34 1.87 3.48 18.32
CA MET A 34 3.25 3.45 17.82
C MET A 34 3.99 4.79 18.06
N PRO A 35 5.31 4.78 18.29
CA PRO A 35 6.10 6.00 18.50
C PRO A 35 6.32 6.79 17.20
N PRO A 36 6.55 8.11 17.27
CA PRO A 36 6.93 8.89 16.10
C PRO A 36 8.36 8.54 15.68
N SER A 37 8.56 8.19 14.42
CA SER A 37 9.89 7.99 13.84
C SER A 37 10.27 9.26 13.08
N ASN A 38 11.37 9.89 13.50
CA ASN A 38 11.97 11.05 12.84
C ASN A 38 12.64 10.58 11.54
N LEU A 39 12.03 10.85 10.39
CA LEU A 39 12.44 10.28 9.09
C LEU A 39 13.48 11.17 8.38
N GLY A 40 14.61 10.57 8.01
CA GLY A 40 15.60 11.17 7.11
C GLY A 40 15.19 11.06 5.63
N PRO A 41 15.90 11.74 4.71
CA PRO A 41 15.51 11.89 3.30
C PRO A 41 15.47 10.59 2.47
N ASP A 42 16.03 9.48 2.97
CA ASP A 42 15.95 8.15 2.35
C ASP A 42 14.71 7.32 2.82
N GLU A 43 13.89 7.86 3.73
CA GLU A 43 12.74 7.19 4.36
C GLU A 43 11.36 7.80 4.00
N GLU A 44 11.27 8.57 2.91
CA GLU A 44 10.06 9.37 2.59
C GLU A 44 8.83 8.55 2.12
N GLY A 45 8.93 7.22 1.95
CA GLY A 45 7.83 6.38 1.47
C GLY A 45 7.82 4.96 2.04
N TYR A 46 6.68 4.28 1.88
CA TYR A 46 6.50 2.88 2.26
C TYR A 46 7.47 1.97 1.51
N SER A 47 8.02 0.99 2.22
CA SER A 47 8.79 -0.10 1.64
C SER A 47 7.90 -1.08 0.89
N ILE A 48 8.52 -1.90 0.03
CA ILE A 48 7.79 -2.93 -0.72
C ILE A 48 7.17 -3.97 0.23
N ASP A 49 7.87 -4.35 1.29
CA ASP A 49 7.40 -5.33 2.27
C ASP A 49 6.17 -4.83 3.02
N GLU A 50 6.12 -3.55 3.39
CA GLU A 50 4.94 -2.96 4.01
C GLU A 50 3.73 -2.96 3.08
N ILE A 51 3.94 -2.64 1.80
CA ILE A 51 2.87 -2.69 0.79
C ILE A 51 2.41 -4.13 0.53
N MET A 52 3.33 -5.08 0.48
CA MET A 52 3.03 -6.51 0.33
C MET A 52 2.25 -7.04 1.54
N ALA A 53 2.63 -6.66 2.75
CA ALA A 53 1.92 -7.03 3.97
C ALA A 53 0.51 -6.43 4.03
N ALA A 54 0.36 -5.14 3.73
CA ALA A 54 -0.95 -4.47 3.66
C ALA A 54 -1.85 -5.13 2.60
N SER A 55 -1.27 -5.48 1.45
CA SER A 55 -1.95 -6.18 0.37
C SER A 55 -2.39 -7.59 0.78
N ALA A 56 -1.54 -8.34 1.47
CA ALA A 56 -1.89 -9.67 1.98
C ALA A 56 -3.08 -9.61 2.93
N GLY A 57 -3.07 -8.68 3.89
CA GLY A 57 -4.19 -8.48 4.81
C GLY A 57 -5.49 -8.09 4.09
N PHE A 58 -5.39 -7.31 3.01
CA PHE A 58 -6.57 -6.82 2.30
C PHE A 58 -7.18 -7.81 1.29
N PHE A 59 -6.32 -8.49 0.52
CA PHE A 59 -6.70 -9.47 -0.49
C PHE A 59 -6.74 -10.92 0.07
N GLY A 60 -6.41 -11.10 1.35
CA GLY A 60 -6.30 -12.41 2.04
C GLY A 60 -4.97 -13.13 1.78
N LYS A 61 -4.48 -13.07 0.53
CA LYS A 61 -3.13 -13.51 0.14
C LYS A 61 -2.62 -12.68 -1.03
N VAL A 62 -1.31 -12.44 -1.07
CA VAL A 62 -0.67 -11.85 -2.26
C VAL A 62 -0.39 -12.98 -3.25
N SER A 63 -0.97 -12.87 -4.45
CA SER A 63 -0.62 -13.76 -5.55
C SER A 63 0.73 -13.35 -6.14
N ALA A 64 1.44 -14.29 -6.77
CA ALA A 64 2.70 -13.98 -7.48
C ALA A 64 2.52 -12.85 -8.49
N ASN A 65 1.38 -12.81 -9.19
CA ASN A 65 1.06 -11.77 -10.17
C ASN A 65 0.87 -10.40 -9.51
N LEU A 66 0.22 -10.32 -8.33
CA LEU A 66 0.08 -9.07 -7.59
C LEU A 66 1.44 -8.57 -7.10
N GLY A 67 2.28 -9.48 -6.57
CA GLY A 67 3.66 -9.15 -6.20
C GLY A 67 4.46 -8.57 -7.36
N ALA A 68 4.41 -9.22 -8.53
CA ALA A 68 5.10 -8.75 -9.72
C ALA A 68 4.64 -7.35 -10.19
N VAL A 69 3.34 -7.02 -10.06
CA VAL A 69 2.84 -5.67 -10.34
C VAL A 69 3.39 -4.65 -9.35
N ILE A 70 3.40 -4.97 -8.06
CA ILE A 70 3.92 -4.09 -7.01
C ILE A 70 5.42 -3.85 -7.24
N GLU A 71 6.20 -4.92 -7.47
CA GLU A 71 7.63 -4.83 -7.79
C GLU A 71 7.89 -3.95 -9.01
N TYR A 72 7.13 -4.14 -10.10
CA TYR A 72 7.22 -3.29 -11.28
C TYR A 72 6.96 -1.82 -10.96
N LEU A 73 5.94 -1.51 -10.16
CA LEU A 73 5.61 -0.14 -9.79
C LEU A 73 6.68 0.50 -8.90
N PHE A 74 7.29 -0.27 -7.99
CA PHE A 74 8.42 0.18 -7.18
C PHE A 74 9.65 0.49 -8.03
N GLN A 75 9.97 -0.37 -8.99
CA GLN A 75 11.05 -0.13 -9.95
C GLN A 75 10.79 1.11 -10.82
N LYS A 76 9.52 1.32 -11.21
CA LYS A 76 9.13 2.39 -12.13
C LYS A 76 8.97 3.76 -11.47
N SER A 77 8.42 3.79 -10.24
CA SER A 77 7.94 5.02 -9.59
C SER A 77 8.56 5.25 -8.20
N GLY A 78 9.41 4.34 -7.72
CA GLY A 78 10.03 4.44 -6.41
C GLY A 78 9.09 4.03 -5.27
N ARG A 79 9.25 4.66 -4.11
CA ARG A 79 8.47 4.34 -2.90
C ARG A 79 7.21 5.20 -2.81
N PRO A 80 6.02 4.63 -2.56
CA PRO A 80 4.80 5.42 -2.39
C PRO A 80 4.78 6.14 -1.03
N SER A 81 4.38 7.40 -0.99
CA SER A 81 4.19 8.17 0.26
C SER A 81 2.82 7.89 0.91
N GLY A 82 1.92 7.20 0.20
CA GLY A 82 0.63 6.77 0.72
C GLY A 82 0.05 5.59 -0.05
N TYR A 83 -0.96 4.94 0.51
CA TYR A 83 -1.76 3.96 -0.24
C TYR A 83 -3.23 4.01 0.17
N VAL A 84 -4.11 3.57 -0.72
CA VAL A 84 -5.55 3.38 -0.44
C VAL A 84 -5.90 1.92 -0.58
N LEU A 85 -6.58 1.38 0.43
CA LEU A 85 -7.27 0.09 0.34
C LEU A 85 -8.77 0.35 0.29
N GLY A 86 -9.46 -0.23 -0.69
CA GLY A 86 -10.90 -0.11 -0.72
C GLY A 86 -11.58 -0.93 -1.80
N THR A 87 -12.88 -0.73 -1.94
CA THR A 87 -13.73 -1.54 -2.78
C THR A 87 -14.46 -0.69 -3.81
N GLU A 88 -14.59 -1.23 -5.01
CA GLU A 88 -15.35 -0.68 -6.13
C GLU A 88 -16.48 -1.68 -6.47
N GLY A 89 -17.75 -1.30 -6.39
CA GLY A 89 -18.86 -2.17 -6.77
C GLY A 89 -19.75 -2.66 -5.63
N GLY A 90 -20.95 -3.11 -6.04
CA GLY A 90 -22.14 -3.27 -5.20
C GLY A 90 -23.20 -2.22 -5.58
N GLY A 91 -24.00 -2.51 -6.62
CA GLY A 91 -25.06 -1.61 -7.15
C GLY A 91 -24.59 -0.25 -7.72
N ALA A 92 -23.34 0.13 -7.48
CA ALA A 92 -22.76 1.43 -7.81
C ALA A 92 -22.17 1.50 -9.22
N PHE A 93 -22.77 0.79 -10.17
CA PHE A 93 -22.47 0.94 -11.60
C PHE A 93 -23.72 1.50 -12.26
N LEU A 94 -23.77 2.82 -12.42
CA LEU A 94 -24.88 3.52 -13.04
C LEU A 94 -24.39 4.21 -14.30
N ALA A 95 -25.06 3.97 -15.43
CA ALA A 95 -24.83 4.68 -16.70
C ALA A 95 -23.35 4.75 -17.15
N GLY A 96 -22.56 3.70 -16.91
CA GLY A 96 -21.15 3.65 -17.30
C GLY A 96 -20.19 4.34 -16.33
N VAL A 97 -20.62 4.68 -15.12
CA VAL A 97 -19.77 5.20 -14.04
C VAL A 97 -19.62 4.14 -12.95
N ARG A 98 -18.42 4.02 -12.39
CA ARG A 98 -18.13 3.24 -11.19
C ARG A 98 -17.92 4.15 -9.99
N TYR A 99 -18.31 3.68 -8.81
CA TYR A 99 -18.00 4.33 -7.54
C TYR A 99 -17.27 3.36 -6.60
N GLY A 100 -16.38 3.91 -5.79
CA GLY A 100 -15.65 3.18 -4.78
C GLY A 100 -15.42 3.99 -3.52
N SER A 101 -15.05 3.29 -2.46
CA SER A 101 -14.64 3.92 -1.21
C SER A 101 -13.56 3.09 -0.52
N GLY A 102 -12.74 3.75 0.27
CA GLY A 102 -11.59 3.14 0.89
C GLY A 102 -11.02 3.99 1.99
N THR A 103 -9.87 3.57 2.49
CA THR A 103 -9.12 4.30 3.50
C THR A 103 -7.74 4.61 2.94
N LEU A 104 -7.40 5.89 2.94
CA LEU A 104 -6.05 6.40 2.67
C LEU A 104 -5.19 6.23 3.92
N TYR A 105 -3.98 5.73 3.74
CA TYR A 105 -2.94 5.62 4.76
C TYR A 105 -1.72 6.41 4.28
N LEU A 106 -1.25 7.37 5.08
CA LEU A 106 -0.08 8.18 4.73
C LEU A 106 1.14 7.72 5.52
N ARG A 107 2.30 7.72 4.86
CA ARG A 107 3.59 7.42 5.49
C ARG A 107 3.91 8.41 6.61
N ALA A 108 3.61 9.68 6.40
CA ALA A 108 3.77 10.75 7.40
C ALA A 108 2.83 10.60 8.61
N GLY A 109 1.90 9.63 8.56
CA GLY A 109 0.96 9.33 9.62
C GLY A 109 -0.47 9.74 9.29
N GLY A 110 -1.41 9.08 9.98
CA GLY A 110 -2.84 9.31 9.82
C GLY A 110 -3.48 8.43 8.76
N SER A 111 -4.81 8.35 8.85
CA SER A 111 -5.64 7.69 7.86
C SER A 111 -6.95 8.45 7.67
N GLN A 112 -7.53 8.33 6.49
CA GLN A 112 -8.74 9.06 6.15
C GLN A 112 -9.64 8.24 5.23
N LYS A 113 -10.95 8.27 5.50
CA LYS A 113 -11.94 7.72 4.58
C LYS A 113 -11.96 8.57 3.31
N ILE A 114 -11.90 7.90 2.15
CA ILE A 114 -11.94 8.56 0.86
C ILE A 114 -12.91 7.83 -0.08
N TYR A 115 -13.47 8.58 -1.01
CA TYR A 115 -14.40 8.11 -2.02
C TYR A 115 -13.86 8.46 -3.40
N TRP A 116 -14.24 7.68 -4.41
CA TRP A 116 -13.90 8.00 -5.78
C TRP A 116 -14.94 7.49 -6.76
N HIS A 117 -14.88 8.05 -7.96
CA HIS A 117 -15.67 7.62 -9.10
C HIS A 117 -14.91 7.85 -10.40
N GLY A 118 -15.37 7.20 -11.47
CA GLY A 118 -14.84 7.39 -12.81
C GLY A 118 -15.55 6.53 -13.84
N PRO A 119 -15.13 6.58 -15.11
CA PRO A 119 -15.69 5.72 -16.14
C PRO A 119 -15.52 4.24 -15.75
N SER A 120 -16.57 3.45 -15.98
CA SER A 120 -16.51 2.00 -15.90
C SER A 120 -15.93 1.43 -17.19
N LEU A 121 -14.97 0.51 -17.07
CA LEU A 121 -14.35 -0.17 -18.21
C LEU A 121 -14.88 -1.62 -18.41
N GLY A 122 -15.95 -1.99 -17.69
CA GLY A 122 -16.53 -3.33 -17.79
C GLY A 122 -17.67 -3.59 -16.80
N THR A 123 -18.16 -4.83 -16.80
CA THR A 123 -19.22 -5.36 -15.92
C THR A 123 -18.67 -6.37 -14.91
N ASP A 124 -17.42 -6.21 -14.46
CA ASP A 124 -16.73 -7.15 -13.55
C ASP A 124 -17.25 -7.06 -12.11
N VAL A 125 -18.58 -7.02 -11.95
CA VAL A 125 -19.30 -6.78 -10.71
C VAL A 125 -19.86 -8.10 -10.20
N GLY A 126 -19.15 -8.72 -9.27
CA GLY A 126 -19.75 -9.70 -8.36
C GLY A 126 -20.56 -8.99 -7.26
N ALA A 127 -21.47 -9.70 -6.59
CA ALA A 127 -22.28 -9.17 -5.50
C ALA A 127 -21.45 -8.57 -4.33
N GLU A 128 -20.19 -8.97 -4.22
CA GLU A 128 -19.26 -8.57 -3.16
C GLU A 128 -18.42 -7.32 -3.49
N GLY A 129 -18.53 -6.78 -4.71
CA GLY A 129 -17.65 -5.73 -5.21
C GLY A 129 -16.23 -6.22 -5.50
N SER A 130 -15.39 -5.33 -6.01
CA SER A 130 -14.00 -5.59 -6.40
C SER A 130 -13.03 -4.85 -5.47
N LYS A 131 -12.01 -5.54 -4.98
CA LYS A 131 -10.95 -4.94 -4.16
C LYS A 131 -9.98 -4.15 -5.03
N THR A 132 -9.65 -2.94 -4.62
CA THR A 132 -8.71 -2.05 -5.32
C THR A 132 -7.67 -1.53 -4.34
N LEU A 133 -6.41 -1.55 -4.77
CA LEU A 133 -5.28 -0.94 -4.11
C LEU A 133 -4.82 0.26 -4.95
N PHE A 134 -4.56 1.40 -4.32
CA PHE A 134 -3.87 2.51 -4.97
C PHE A 134 -2.55 2.75 -4.28
N LEU A 135 -1.45 2.74 -5.02
CA LEU A 135 -0.16 3.26 -4.54
C LEU A 135 -0.07 4.74 -4.91
N ILE A 136 0.27 5.60 -3.97
CA ILE A 136 0.27 7.05 -4.16
C ILE A 136 1.67 7.59 -3.89
N TYR A 137 2.18 8.38 -4.83
CA TYR A 137 3.52 8.95 -4.82
C TYR A 137 3.41 10.47 -4.77
N ARG A 138 4.38 11.11 -4.11
CA ARG A 138 4.47 12.58 -3.99
C ARG A 138 3.23 13.20 -3.35
N LEU A 139 2.58 12.46 -2.46
CA LEU A 139 1.49 12.95 -1.61
C LEU A 139 2.06 13.47 -0.30
N GLU A 140 1.88 14.76 -0.05
CA GLU A 140 2.32 15.45 1.17
C GLU A 140 1.18 15.57 2.18
N SER A 141 -0.06 15.78 1.69
CA SER A 141 -1.24 15.90 2.54
C SER A 141 -2.46 15.18 1.95
N PRO A 142 -3.42 14.73 2.78
CA PRO A 142 -4.61 14.04 2.29
C PRO A 142 -5.45 14.87 1.31
N ASP A 143 -5.47 16.19 1.46
CA ASP A 143 -6.31 17.09 0.64
C ASP A 143 -5.88 17.11 -0.83
N GLN A 144 -4.61 16.83 -1.13
CA GLN A 144 -4.12 16.71 -2.50
C GLN A 144 -4.76 15.53 -3.26
N MET A 145 -5.35 14.57 -2.54
CA MET A 145 -6.11 13.49 -3.16
C MET A 145 -7.46 13.95 -3.70
N TYR A 146 -8.05 15.04 -3.23
CA TYR A 146 -9.41 15.46 -3.63
C TYR A 146 -9.44 16.17 -4.99
N ALA A 147 -9.04 15.45 -6.03
CA ALA A 147 -8.86 15.93 -7.38
C ALA A 147 -9.28 14.87 -8.42
N SER A 148 -9.27 15.28 -9.69
CA SER A 148 -9.37 14.37 -10.82
C SER A 148 -7.98 13.98 -11.30
N PHE A 149 -7.78 12.69 -11.54
CA PHE A 149 -6.53 12.10 -12.02
C PHE A 149 -6.78 11.48 -13.39
N THR A 150 -5.92 11.77 -14.36
CA THR A 150 -6.01 11.25 -15.73
C THR A 150 -4.91 10.23 -15.99
N GLY A 151 -5.16 9.27 -16.87
CA GLY A 151 -4.16 8.27 -17.29
C GLY A 151 -2.90 8.91 -17.86
N ILE A 152 -1.75 8.30 -17.53
CA ILE A 152 -0.47 8.57 -18.18
C ILE A 152 -0.33 7.60 -19.36
N ASP A 153 -0.11 8.14 -20.55
CA ASP A 153 0.01 7.34 -21.77
C ASP A 153 1.13 6.30 -21.67
N GLY A 154 0.85 5.08 -22.14
CA GLY A 154 1.81 3.98 -22.16
C GLY A 154 2.20 3.42 -20.79
N SER A 155 1.52 3.82 -19.71
CA SER A 155 1.84 3.36 -18.34
C SER A 155 1.15 2.05 -17.92
N ALA A 156 0.27 1.51 -18.76
CA ALA A 156 -0.46 0.29 -18.47
C ALA A 156 0.48 -0.92 -18.37
N TYR A 157 0.28 -1.73 -17.33
CA TYR A 157 1.01 -2.97 -17.06
C TYR A 157 0.02 -4.04 -16.63
N LEU A 158 0.09 -5.25 -17.21
CA LEU A 158 -0.80 -6.36 -16.91
C LEU A 158 0.01 -7.65 -16.88
N VAL A 159 -0.07 -8.38 -15.77
CA VAL A 159 0.55 -9.69 -15.63
C VAL A 159 -0.41 -10.63 -14.92
N GLY A 160 -0.67 -11.78 -15.53
CA GLY A 160 -1.47 -12.86 -14.95
C GLY A 160 -2.82 -12.42 -14.33
N GLY A 161 -3.54 -11.52 -14.99
CA GLY A 161 -4.85 -11.03 -14.55
C GLY A 161 -4.81 -9.95 -13.46
N VAL A 162 -3.64 -9.37 -13.16
CA VAL A 162 -3.48 -8.19 -12.29
C VAL A 162 -2.94 -7.03 -13.11
N GLY A 163 -3.68 -5.92 -13.12
CA GLY A 163 -3.41 -4.75 -13.95
C GLY A 163 -3.13 -3.51 -13.10
N ALA A 164 -2.19 -2.71 -13.58
CA ALA A 164 -1.91 -1.37 -13.10
C ALA A 164 -1.83 -0.38 -14.27
N THR A 165 -2.09 0.87 -13.96
CA THR A 165 -1.77 2.02 -14.84
C THR A 165 -1.32 3.17 -13.94
N LEU A 166 -0.63 4.16 -14.48
CA LEU A 166 -0.33 5.38 -13.74
C LEU A 166 -1.35 6.46 -14.11
N VAL A 167 -1.81 7.19 -13.10
CA VAL A 167 -2.67 8.38 -13.25
C VAL A 167 -2.06 9.55 -12.50
N THR A 168 -2.32 10.77 -12.94
CA THR A 168 -1.78 11.98 -12.30
C THR A 168 -2.73 13.17 -12.40
N ASN A 169 -2.58 14.10 -11.46
CA ASN A 169 -3.14 15.45 -11.52
C ASN A 169 -2.05 16.53 -11.74
N GLY A 170 -0.83 16.12 -12.13
CA GLY A 170 0.35 16.97 -12.29
C GLY A 170 1.29 16.95 -11.08
N ASN A 171 0.75 16.92 -9.86
CA ASN A 171 1.53 16.96 -8.62
C ASN A 171 1.69 15.56 -8.01
N VAL A 172 0.58 14.85 -7.89
CA VAL A 172 0.49 13.52 -7.31
C VAL A 172 0.44 12.49 -8.44
N ILE A 173 1.17 11.40 -8.27
CA ILE A 173 1.11 10.23 -9.15
C ILE A 173 0.47 9.09 -8.37
N MET A 174 -0.38 8.31 -9.03
CA MET A 174 -1.07 7.20 -8.40
C MET A 174 -1.09 6.01 -9.33
N ALA A 175 -0.95 4.82 -8.77
CA ALA A 175 -1.04 3.55 -9.46
C ALA A 175 -2.24 2.75 -8.94
N PRO A 176 -3.40 2.79 -9.61
CA PRO A 176 -4.50 1.90 -9.31
C PRO A 176 -4.15 0.46 -9.73
N ILE A 177 -4.20 -0.48 -8.79
CA ILE A 177 -3.93 -1.90 -8.98
C ILE A 177 -5.24 -2.68 -8.77
N ARG A 178 -5.58 -3.52 -9.75
CA ARG A 178 -6.82 -4.32 -9.75
C ARG A 178 -6.55 -5.73 -10.22
N SER A 179 -7.31 -6.68 -9.70
CA SER A 179 -7.35 -8.07 -10.18
C SER A 179 -8.73 -8.40 -10.72
N GLY A 180 -8.81 -9.18 -11.81
CA GLY A 180 -10.10 -9.58 -12.37
C GLY A 180 -10.04 -10.12 -13.80
N MET A 181 -11.05 -10.91 -14.16
CA MET A 181 -11.30 -11.35 -15.53
C MET A 181 -11.97 -10.21 -16.29
N GLY A 182 -11.25 -9.50 -17.16
CA GLY A 182 -11.79 -8.35 -17.88
C GLY A 182 -10.81 -7.20 -18.11
N LEU A 183 -9.64 -7.26 -17.47
CA LEU A 183 -8.55 -6.32 -17.71
C LEU A 183 -8.04 -6.41 -19.14
N ARG A 184 -8.15 -5.29 -19.88
CA ARG A 184 -7.59 -5.14 -21.22
C ARG A 184 -6.42 -4.17 -21.17
N LEU A 185 -5.28 -4.59 -21.72
CA LEU A 185 -4.18 -3.68 -22.03
C LEU A 185 -4.71 -2.62 -23.01
N GLY A 186 -4.52 -1.34 -22.69
CA GLY A 186 -4.96 -0.22 -23.54
C GLY A 186 -6.37 0.30 -23.28
N ALA A 187 -7.09 -0.19 -22.27
CA ALA A 187 -8.28 0.52 -21.78
C ALA A 187 -7.81 1.75 -21.00
N ASN A 188 -7.72 2.89 -21.68
CA ASN A 188 -7.37 4.16 -21.05
C ASN A 188 -8.35 4.42 -19.89
N ILE A 189 -7.85 4.45 -18.66
CA ILE A 189 -8.60 5.04 -17.56
C ILE A 189 -8.72 6.52 -17.91
N GLY A 190 -9.90 6.93 -18.39
CA GLY A 190 -10.13 8.31 -18.79
C GLY A 190 -9.84 9.26 -17.62
N TYR A 191 -10.47 9.00 -16.47
CA TYR A 191 -10.15 9.69 -15.22
C TYR A 191 -10.60 8.89 -13.99
N ILE A 192 -10.08 9.25 -12.83
CA ILE A 192 -10.60 8.89 -11.51
C ILE A 192 -10.68 10.18 -10.70
N ARG A 193 -11.86 10.50 -10.17
CA ARG A 193 -12.07 11.67 -9.32
C ARG A 193 -12.28 11.21 -7.89
N PHE A 194 -11.53 11.79 -6.97
CA PHE A 194 -11.57 11.49 -5.56
C PHE A 194 -12.26 12.62 -4.79
N THR A 195 -13.04 12.26 -3.77
CA THR A 195 -13.85 13.21 -2.99
C THR A 195 -13.79 12.90 -1.48
N PRO A 196 -13.95 13.93 -0.62
CA PRO A 196 -13.99 13.75 0.83
C PRO A 196 -15.28 13.09 1.32
N LYS A 197 -16.36 13.17 0.53
CA LYS A 197 -17.68 12.62 0.85
C LYS A 197 -18.20 11.79 -0.31
N ALA A 198 -18.98 10.77 0.00
CA ALA A 198 -19.71 10.01 -1.01
C ALA A 198 -20.62 10.95 -1.82
N THR A 199 -20.56 10.85 -3.14
CA THR A 199 -21.39 11.64 -4.06
C THR A 199 -21.79 10.77 -5.24
N TRP A 200 -23.02 10.97 -5.72
CA TRP A 200 -23.52 10.41 -6.97
C TRP A 200 -23.37 11.38 -8.14
N ASN A 201 -22.98 12.63 -7.89
CA ASN A 201 -22.64 13.58 -8.95
C ASN A 201 -21.18 13.32 -9.38
N PRO A 202 -20.94 12.88 -10.64
CA PRO A 202 -19.60 12.56 -11.10
C PRO A 202 -18.76 13.78 -11.53
N PHE A 203 -19.35 14.99 -11.56
CA PHE A 203 -18.70 16.24 -11.98
C PHE A 203 -18.37 17.12 -10.77
#